data_AF-A0A925WN26-F1
#
_entry.id   AF-A0A925WN26-F1
#
_cell.length_a   1.000
_cell.length_b   1.000
_cell.length_c   1.000
_cell.angle_alpha   90.00
_cell.angle_beta   90.00
_cell.angle_gamma   90.00
#
_symmetry.space_group_name_H-M   'P 1'
#
loop_
_entity.id
_entity.type
_entity.pdbx_description
1 polymer ?
#
loop_
_entity_poly.entity_id
_entity_poly.type
_entity_poly.pdbx_seq_one_letter_code
_entity_poly.pdbx_strand_id
1 'polypeptide(L)'
;MQSVPALRTPSKPNFWLRLQAEVVASVFMMLGIGALVALIYSIAINPALHATGDAGAFVWAFLQNFGIVRPVLITGAGLLLLLLGLRLRTRQIGAARWAQSVLNWLMAISVLLGVQSTVNGLVNDANGSGILVALPWLIFGLVFLATRWNIRAGMLAGIYTGEEHRHWQASRRAWNLLAPTIGIFVLVAITPLEDVFLSSLTNELYAKSDPYEFIGLENYAKLLSLRIDAVPCMQNADGTCVTELRNGTEEIVYPNPRGVLGDEYRALRFRPLEITKQTVAFTLNGAYY
;
A
#
# COMPACT_ATOMS: atom_id res chain seq x y z
N MET A 1 -19.64 13.04 -54.12
CA MET A 1 -20.24 13.65 -52.93
C MET A 1 -20.88 12.54 -52.10
N GLN A 2 -20.25 12.12 -51.00
CA GLN A 2 -20.90 11.20 -50.07
C GLN A 2 -21.90 12.01 -49.24
N SER A 3 -23.17 11.61 -49.26
CA SER A 3 -24.22 12.23 -48.46
C SER A 3 -23.86 12.11 -46.98
N VAL A 4 -23.67 13.24 -46.30
CA VAL A 4 -23.52 13.28 -44.85
C VAL A 4 -24.81 12.73 -44.24
N PRO A 5 -24.78 11.61 -43.50
CA PRO A 5 -25.99 11.05 -42.91
C PRO A 5 -26.58 12.08 -41.93
N ALA A 6 -27.88 12.35 -42.07
CA ALA A 6 -28.58 13.30 -41.21
C ALA A 6 -28.38 12.92 -39.74
N LEU A 7 -27.84 13.86 -38.95
CA LEU A 7 -27.68 13.72 -37.51
C LEU A 7 -29.03 13.44 -36.88
N ARG A 8 -29.24 12.19 -36.43
CA ARG A 8 -30.44 11.80 -35.71
C ARG A 8 -30.42 12.52 -34.35
N THR A 9 -31.33 13.47 -34.15
CA THR A 9 -31.45 14.19 -32.88
C THR A 9 -31.76 13.18 -31.77
N PRO A 10 -31.01 13.19 -30.65
CA PRO A 10 -31.23 12.24 -29.58
C PRO A 10 -32.64 12.43 -29.01
N SER A 11 -33.42 11.35 -28.98
CA SER A 11 -34.72 11.36 -28.31
C SER A 11 -34.53 11.64 -26.82
N LYS A 12 -35.41 12.43 -26.21
CA LYS A 12 -35.33 12.71 -24.78
C LYS A 12 -35.34 11.36 -24.03
N PRO A 13 -34.36 11.09 -23.15
CA PRO A 13 -34.33 9.82 -22.43
C PRO A 13 -35.57 9.69 -21.57
N ASN A 14 -36.20 8.52 -21.60
CA ASN A 14 -37.38 8.23 -20.79
C ASN A 14 -37.06 8.38 -19.28
N PHE A 15 -38.09 8.63 -18.49
CA PHE A 15 -37.96 8.83 -17.04
C PHE A 15 -37.27 7.62 -16.35
N TRP A 16 -37.63 6.40 -16.76
CA TRP A 16 -37.11 5.16 -16.19
C TRP A 16 -35.60 4.98 -16.33
N LEU A 17 -35.02 5.31 -17.49
CA LEU A 17 -33.57 5.22 -17.71
C LEU A 17 -32.81 6.20 -16.81
N ARG A 18 -33.37 7.40 -16.57
CA ARG A 18 -32.76 8.37 -15.64
C ARG A 18 -32.76 7.85 -14.21
N LEU A 19 -33.89 7.31 -13.77
CA LEU A 19 -34.02 6.73 -12.43
C LEU A 19 -33.04 5.56 -12.24
N GLN A 20 -32.92 4.67 -13.22
CA GLN A 20 -31.97 3.56 -13.17
C GLN A 20 -30.52 4.07 -13.06
N ALA A 21 -30.13 5.11 -13.81
CA ALA A 21 -28.77 5.64 -13.75
C ALA A 21 -28.44 6.20 -12.36
N GLU A 22 -29.38 6.90 -11.73
CA GLU A 22 -29.22 7.40 -10.36
C GLU A 22 -29.16 6.26 -9.33
N VAL A 23 -29.95 5.21 -9.48
CA VAL A 23 -29.90 4.03 -8.61
C VAL A 23 -28.53 3.36 -8.72
N VAL A 24 -28.02 3.12 -9.92
CA VAL A 24 -26.70 2.51 -10.12
C VAL A 24 -25.59 3.37 -9.50
N ALA A 25 -25.62 4.68 -9.74
CA ALA A 25 -24.65 5.59 -9.13
C ALA A 25 -24.72 5.56 -7.59
N SER A 26 -25.94 5.51 -7.03
CA SER A 26 -26.17 5.42 -5.59
C SER A 26 -25.66 4.12 -5.00
N VAL A 27 -25.84 2.99 -5.69
CA VAL A 27 -25.27 1.69 -5.28
C VAL A 27 -23.75 1.74 -5.23
N PHE A 28 -23.08 2.30 -6.25
CA PHE A 28 -21.63 2.44 -6.24
C PHE A 28 -21.13 3.29 -5.08
N MET A 29 -21.80 4.41 -4.79
CA MET A 29 -21.44 5.25 -3.64
C MET A 29 -21.70 4.52 -2.32
N MET A 30 -22.83 3.82 -2.18
CA MET A 30 -23.15 3.06 -0.98
C MET A 30 -22.14 1.94 -0.73
N LEU A 31 -21.72 1.23 -1.77
CA LEU A 31 -20.66 0.21 -1.67
C LEU A 31 -19.31 0.83 -1.27
N GLY A 32 -18.96 1.98 -1.87
CA GLY A 32 -17.71 2.68 -1.53
C GLY A 32 -17.69 3.19 -0.08
N ILE A 33 -18.78 3.82 0.38
CA ILE A 33 -18.95 4.25 1.78
C ILE A 33 -18.95 3.03 2.70
N GLY A 34 -19.70 1.97 2.35
CA GLY A 34 -19.79 0.74 3.11
C GLY A 34 -18.42 0.09 3.33
N ALA A 35 -17.56 0.06 2.30
CA ALA A 35 -16.20 -0.47 2.43
C ALA A 35 -15.34 0.35 3.42
N LEU A 36 -15.42 1.70 3.36
CA LEU A 36 -14.68 2.57 4.28
C LEU A 36 -15.20 2.47 5.72
N VAL A 37 -16.52 2.46 5.90
CA VAL A 37 -17.14 2.28 7.21
C VAL A 37 -16.81 0.91 7.79
N ALA A 38 -16.83 -0.15 6.98
CA ALA A 38 -16.45 -1.49 7.41
C ALA A 38 -14.99 -1.55 7.87
N LEU A 39 -14.06 -0.89 7.16
CA LEU A 39 -12.67 -0.76 7.58
C LEU A 39 -12.56 -0.06 8.94
N ILE A 40 -13.17 1.13 9.07
CA ILE A 40 -13.17 1.89 10.33
C ILE A 40 -13.78 1.06 11.47
N TYR A 41 -14.90 0.38 11.21
CA TYR A 41 -15.58 -0.48 12.18
C TYR A 41 -14.70 -1.65 12.62
N SER A 42 -14.02 -2.31 11.67
CA SER A 42 -13.09 -3.40 11.98
C SER A 42 -11.93 -2.96 12.88
N ILE A 43 -11.40 -1.75 12.65
CA ILE A 43 -10.37 -1.14 13.50
C ILE A 43 -10.97 -0.83 14.88
N ALA A 44 -12.15 -0.23 14.91
CA ALA A 44 -12.79 0.22 16.14
C ALA A 44 -13.21 -0.92 17.08
N ILE A 45 -13.44 -2.14 16.58
CA ILE A 45 -13.90 -3.27 17.40
C ILE A 45 -12.78 -4.24 17.75
N ASN A 46 -11.59 -4.10 17.14
CA ASN A 46 -10.50 -5.02 17.43
C ASN A 46 -10.00 -4.81 18.88
N PRO A 47 -10.19 -5.78 19.79
CA PRO A 47 -9.82 -5.63 21.19
C PRO A 47 -8.31 -5.47 21.40
N ALA A 48 -7.49 -6.01 20.49
CA ALA A 48 -6.03 -5.90 20.56
C ALA A 48 -5.56 -4.43 20.46
N LEU A 49 -6.31 -3.57 19.77
CA LEU A 49 -6.01 -2.15 19.64
C LEU A 49 -6.37 -1.34 20.89
N HIS A 50 -7.38 -1.77 21.66
CA HIS A 50 -7.84 -1.06 22.85
C HIS A 50 -7.08 -1.46 24.11
N ALA A 51 -6.42 -2.62 24.09
CA ALA A 51 -5.62 -3.11 25.20
C ALA A 51 -4.31 -2.33 25.39
N THR A 52 -3.90 -1.52 24.41
CA THR A 52 -2.62 -0.81 24.43
C THR A 52 -2.76 0.58 25.03
N GLY A 53 -2.05 0.87 26.12
CA GLY A 53 -2.00 2.20 26.75
C GLY A 53 -0.96 3.16 26.15
N ASP A 54 -0.14 2.68 25.21
CA ASP A 54 0.92 3.45 24.54
C ASP A 54 0.68 3.54 23.02
N ALA A 55 1.06 4.67 22.42
CA ALA A 55 0.89 4.93 21.00
C ALA A 55 1.76 4.01 20.13
N GLY A 56 2.97 3.65 20.58
CA GLY A 56 3.83 2.70 19.88
C GLY A 56 3.21 1.31 19.85
N ALA A 57 2.70 0.85 21.00
CA ALA A 57 1.98 -0.41 21.10
C ALA A 57 0.71 -0.45 20.23
N PHE A 58 -0.04 0.66 20.15
CA PHE A 58 -1.21 0.77 19.25
C PHE A 58 -0.81 0.61 17.78
N VAL A 59 0.23 1.34 17.33
CA VAL A 59 0.71 1.25 15.94
C VAL A 59 1.18 -0.17 15.62
N TRP A 60 1.91 -0.80 16.53
CA TRP A 60 2.33 -2.19 16.37
C TRP A 60 1.14 -3.15 16.27
N ALA A 61 0.19 -3.06 17.20
CA ALA A 61 -1.00 -3.89 17.18
C ALA A 61 -1.83 -3.70 15.90
N PHE A 62 -1.90 -2.46 15.39
CA PHE A 62 -2.54 -2.16 14.12
C PHE A 62 -1.84 -2.85 12.95
N LEU A 63 -0.52 -2.70 12.85
CA LEU A 63 0.27 -3.30 11.78
C LEU A 63 0.23 -4.83 11.83
N GLN A 64 0.25 -5.45 13.02
CA GLN A 64 0.19 -6.90 13.15
C GLN A 64 -1.17 -7.48 12.76
N ASN A 65 -2.27 -6.78 13.09
CA ASN A 65 -3.62 -7.28 12.81
C ASN A 65 -4.08 -7.01 11.36
N PHE A 66 -3.86 -5.79 10.90
CA PHE A 66 -4.38 -5.31 9.62
C PHE A 66 -3.34 -5.29 8.52
N GLY A 67 -2.08 -5.12 8.88
CA GLY A 67 -1.04 -4.78 7.94
C GLY A 67 -1.19 -3.37 7.35
N ILE A 68 -0.33 -3.03 6.41
CA ILE A 68 -0.36 -1.84 5.58
C ILE A 68 -1.18 -2.12 4.32
N VAL A 69 -1.05 -3.33 3.75
CA VAL A 69 -1.64 -3.64 2.43
C VAL A 69 -3.16 -3.64 2.46
N ARG A 70 -3.78 -4.31 3.43
CA ARG A 70 -5.24 -4.47 3.45
C ARG A 70 -5.96 -3.13 3.62
N PRO A 71 -5.60 -2.26 4.60
CA PRO A 71 -6.25 -0.95 4.73
C PRO A 71 -6.08 -0.09 3.49
N VAL A 72 -4.90 -0.09 2.87
CA VAL A 72 -4.63 0.67 1.64
C VAL A 72 -5.48 0.17 0.48
N LEU A 73 -5.58 -1.16 0.29
CA LEU A 73 -6.41 -1.74 -0.77
C LEU A 73 -7.90 -1.46 -0.56
N ILE A 74 -8.41 -1.65 0.66
CA ILE A 74 -9.83 -1.39 0.98
C ILE A 74 -10.15 0.09 0.82
N THR A 75 -9.27 0.99 1.30
CA THR A 75 -9.44 2.43 1.15
C THR A 75 -9.40 2.86 -0.32
N GLY A 76 -8.43 2.36 -1.09
CA GLY A 76 -8.30 2.64 -2.51
C GLY A 76 -9.49 2.14 -3.32
N ALA A 77 -9.97 0.92 -3.05
CA ALA A 77 -11.16 0.37 -3.69
C ALA A 77 -12.43 1.14 -3.31
N GLY A 78 -12.61 1.48 -2.03
CA GLY A 78 -13.73 2.27 -1.55
C GLY A 78 -13.79 3.67 -2.18
N LEU A 79 -12.65 4.36 -2.24
CA LEU A 79 -12.52 5.67 -2.88
C LEU A 79 -12.78 5.58 -4.39
N LEU A 80 -12.26 4.56 -5.07
CA LEU A 80 -12.50 4.33 -6.49
C LEU A 80 -14.00 4.14 -6.78
N LEU A 81 -14.70 3.35 -5.96
CA LEU A 81 -16.15 3.13 -6.10
C LEU A 81 -16.95 4.42 -5.86
N LEU A 82 -16.57 5.21 -4.85
CA LEU A 82 -17.14 6.52 -4.59
C LEU A 82 -16.97 7.48 -5.78
N LEU A 83 -15.74 7.59 -6.28
CA LEU A 83 -15.42 8.45 -7.42
C LEU A 83 -16.15 8.00 -8.69
N LEU A 84 -16.27 6.69 -8.93
CA LEU A 84 -17.08 6.17 -10.03
C LEU A 84 -18.56 6.50 -9.86
N GLY A 85 -19.12 6.34 -8.66
CA GLY A 85 -20.50 6.73 -8.35
C GLY A 85 -20.78 8.20 -8.61
N LEU A 86 -19.89 9.09 -8.16
CA LEU A 86 -19.97 10.53 -8.42
C LEU A 86 -19.86 10.84 -9.92
N ARG A 87 -18.93 10.21 -10.63
CA ARG A 87 -18.77 10.41 -12.09
C ARG A 87 -19.94 9.83 -12.90
N LEU A 88 -20.56 8.75 -12.45
CA LEU A 88 -21.79 8.21 -13.05
C LEU A 88 -22.93 9.24 -12.99
N ARG A 89 -23.09 9.96 -11.87
CA ARG A 89 -24.05 11.07 -11.76
C ARG A 89 -23.78 12.20 -12.75
N THR A 90 -22.51 12.49 -13.04
CA THR A 90 -22.14 13.47 -14.07
C THR A 90 -22.39 13.00 -15.51
N ARG A 91 -22.91 11.78 -15.70
CA ARG A 91 -23.27 11.19 -17.01
C ARG A 91 -22.10 11.10 -18.00
N GLN A 92 -20.90 10.86 -17.50
CA GLN A 92 -19.72 10.65 -18.34
C GLN A 92 -19.68 9.22 -18.91
N ILE A 93 -19.59 9.07 -20.23
CA ILE A 93 -19.58 7.74 -20.89
C ILE A 93 -18.38 6.88 -20.44
N GLY A 94 -17.23 7.52 -20.21
CA GLY A 94 -16.03 6.85 -19.71
C GLY A 94 -16.26 6.19 -18.35
N ALA A 95 -16.95 6.88 -17.44
CA ALA A 95 -17.27 6.36 -16.10
C ALA A 95 -18.24 5.18 -16.17
N ALA A 96 -19.27 5.25 -17.03
CA ALA A 96 -20.21 4.15 -17.23
C ALA A 96 -19.51 2.85 -17.69
N ARG A 97 -18.53 2.98 -18.59
CA ARG A 97 -17.79 1.82 -19.08
C ARG A 97 -16.78 1.28 -18.06
N TRP A 98 -16.15 2.14 -17.27
CA TRP A 98 -15.34 1.69 -16.12
C TRP A 98 -16.19 1.00 -15.06
N ALA A 99 -17.38 1.52 -14.76
CA ALA A 99 -18.33 0.88 -13.86
C ALA A 99 -18.74 -0.52 -14.36
N GLN A 100 -18.93 -0.70 -15.67
CA GLN A 100 -19.15 -2.03 -16.24
C GLN A 100 -17.97 -2.98 -16.02
N SER A 101 -16.73 -2.51 -16.21
CA SER A 101 -15.54 -3.32 -15.91
C SER A 101 -15.49 -3.73 -14.44
N VAL A 102 -15.74 -2.80 -13.52
CA VAL A 102 -15.78 -3.09 -12.07
C VAL A 102 -16.89 -4.08 -11.73
N LEU A 103 -18.10 -3.93 -12.28
CA LEU A 103 -19.20 -4.89 -12.08
C LEU A 103 -18.86 -6.29 -12.58
N ASN A 104 -18.10 -6.41 -13.68
CA ASN A 104 -17.65 -7.72 -14.17
C ASN A 104 -16.72 -8.40 -13.17
N TRP A 105 -15.81 -7.63 -12.57
CA TRP A 105 -14.89 -8.12 -11.57
C TRP A 105 -15.61 -8.49 -10.27
N LEU A 106 -16.50 -7.63 -9.79
CA LEU A 106 -17.32 -7.92 -8.62
C LEU A 106 -18.18 -9.18 -8.82
N MET A 107 -18.78 -9.34 -10.00
CA MET A 107 -19.51 -10.56 -10.35
C MET A 107 -18.60 -11.79 -10.34
N ALA A 108 -17.43 -11.74 -10.98
CA ALA A 108 -16.49 -12.85 -11.03
C ALA A 108 -16.01 -13.26 -9.64
N ILE A 109 -15.66 -12.28 -8.79
CA ILE A 109 -15.27 -12.50 -7.40
C ILE A 109 -16.43 -13.11 -6.61
N SER A 110 -17.64 -12.56 -6.74
CA SER A 110 -18.82 -13.06 -6.02
C SER A 110 -19.15 -14.50 -6.40
N VAL A 111 -19.06 -14.86 -7.68
CA VAL A 111 -19.23 -16.25 -8.12
C VAL A 111 -18.14 -17.16 -7.55
N LEU A 112 -16.88 -16.72 -7.60
CA LEU A 112 -15.76 -17.49 -7.06
C LEU A 112 -15.93 -17.76 -5.55
N LEU A 113 -16.29 -16.73 -4.78
CA LEU A 113 -16.55 -16.85 -3.35
C LEU A 113 -17.76 -17.75 -3.04
N GLY A 114 -18.82 -17.65 -3.83
CA GLY A 114 -19.98 -18.54 -3.72
C GLY A 114 -19.61 -20.00 -3.96
N VAL A 115 -18.84 -20.28 -5.01
CA VAL A 115 -18.34 -21.63 -5.31
C VAL A 115 -17.44 -22.15 -4.19
N GLN A 116 -16.47 -21.34 -3.75
CA GLN A 116 -15.55 -21.71 -2.68
C GLN A 116 -16.29 -22.00 -1.37
N SER A 117 -17.26 -21.16 -0.99
CA SER A 117 -18.10 -21.39 0.19
C SER A 117 -18.90 -22.69 0.09
N THR A 118 -19.44 -22.97 -1.10
CA THR A 118 -20.20 -24.21 -1.33
C THR A 118 -19.30 -25.44 -1.19
N VAL A 119 -18.12 -25.42 -1.81
CA VAL A 119 -17.12 -26.50 -1.71
C VAL A 119 -16.67 -26.69 -0.26
N ASN A 120 -16.33 -25.60 0.43
CA ASN A 120 -15.86 -25.65 1.81
C ASN A 120 -16.89 -26.26 2.76
N GLY A 121 -18.17 -25.92 2.62
CA GLY A 121 -19.19 -26.53 3.46
C GLY A 121 -19.56 -27.94 3.02
N LEU A 122 -19.40 -28.32 1.76
CA LEU A 122 -19.57 -29.72 1.34
C LEU A 122 -18.48 -30.64 1.93
N VAL A 123 -17.24 -30.13 2.03
CA VAL A 123 -16.09 -30.90 2.53
C VAL A 123 -16.04 -30.93 4.05
N ASN A 124 -16.29 -29.79 4.71
CA ASN A 124 -16.01 -29.63 6.14
C ASN A 124 -17.24 -29.67 7.04
N ASP A 125 -18.46 -29.60 6.49
CA ASP A 125 -19.67 -29.48 7.31
C ASP A 125 -20.71 -30.55 6.98
N ALA A 126 -20.90 -31.47 7.92
CA ALA A 126 -21.93 -32.51 7.83
C ALA A 126 -23.36 -31.95 7.80
N ASN A 127 -23.56 -30.72 8.29
CA ASN A 127 -24.88 -30.09 8.37
C ASN A 127 -25.27 -29.30 7.11
N GLY A 128 -24.39 -29.24 6.10
CA GLY A 128 -24.69 -28.57 4.83
C GLY A 128 -24.84 -27.05 4.91
N SER A 129 -24.32 -26.39 5.97
CA SER A 129 -24.42 -24.93 6.13
C SER A 129 -23.66 -24.15 5.05
N GLY A 130 -22.73 -24.80 4.34
CA GLY A 130 -22.00 -24.21 3.21
C GLY A 130 -22.87 -23.56 2.15
N ILE A 131 -24.04 -24.15 1.86
CA ILE A 131 -24.98 -23.63 0.87
C ILE A 131 -25.59 -22.31 1.35
N LEU A 132 -25.93 -22.22 2.65
CA LEU A 132 -26.48 -21.00 3.24
C LEU A 132 -25.45 -19.87 3.25
N VAL A 133 -24.18 -20.18 3.49
CA VAL A 133 -23.08 -19.20 3.44
C VAL A 133 -22.77 -18.77 1.99
N ALA A 134 -23.01 -19.64 1.01
CA ALA A 134 -22.80 -19.33 -0.41
C ALA A 134 -23.91 -18.45 -1.02
N LEU A 135 -25.14 -18.56 -0.52
CA LEU A 135 -26.32 -17.86 -1.07
C LEU A 135 -26.13 -16.34 -1.24
N PRO A 136 -25.65 -15.57 -0.23
CA PRO A 136 -25.42 -14.15 -0.39
C PRO A 136 -24.52 -13.80 -1.57
N TRP A 137 -23.44 -14.58 -1.76
CA TRP A 137 -22.49 -14.38 -2.85
C TRP A 137 -23.11 -14.65 -4.23
N LEU A 138 -23.97 -15.65 -4.35
CA LEU A 138 -24.68 -15.92 -5.60
C LEU A 138 -25.70 -14.82 -5.91
N ILE A 139 -26.43 -14.35 -4.90
CA ILE A 139 -27.39 -13.24 -5.03
C ILE A 139 -26.66 -11.97 -5.49
N PHE A 140 -25.53 -11.62 -4.87
CA PHE A 140 -24.72 -10.48 -5.31
C PHE A 140 -24.24 -10.63 -6.76
N GLY A 141 -23.79 -11.82 -7.16
CA GLY A 141 -23.41 -12.11 -8.54
C GLY A 141 -24.53 -11.82 -9.53
N LEU A 142 -25.76 -12.27 -9.22
CA LEU A 142 -26.94 -12.02 -10.06
C LEU A 142 -27.32 -10.53 -10.12
N VAL A 143 -27.26 -9.82 -8.99
CA VAL A 143 -27.51 -8.37 -8.95
C VAL A 143 -26.52 -7.63 -9.85
N PHE A 144 -25.23 -7.94 -9.76
CA PHE A 144 -24.21 -7.31 -10.60
C PHE A 144 -24.41 -7.60 -12.09
N LEU A 145 -24.80 -8.83 -12.44
CA LEU A 145 -25.12 -9.21 -13.82
C LEU A 145 -26.32 -8.42 -14.35
N ALA A 146 -27.39 -8.31 -13.56
CA ALA A 146 -28.58 -7.55 -13.91
C ALA A 146 -28.27 -6.05 -14.06
N THR A 147 -27.47 -5.48 -13.15
CA THR A 147 -27.02 -4.09 -13.26
C THR A 147 -26.21 -3.86 -14.52
N ARG A 148 -25.24 -4.74 -14.81
CA ARG A 148 -24.42 -4.67 -16.03
C ARG A 148 -25.28 -4.71 -17.29
N TRP A 149 -26.25 -5.63 -17.34
CA TRP A 149 -27.16 -5.77 -18.47
C TRP A 149 -27.94 -4.47 -18.72
N ASN A 150 -28.50 -3.88 -17.66
CA ASN A 150 -29.24 -2.62 -17.73
C ASN A 150 -28.38 -1.45 -18.25
N ILE A 151 -27.13 -1.32 -17.78
CA ILE A 151 -26.21 -0.28 -18.28
C ILE A 151 -25.94 -0.47 -19.78
N ARG A 152 -25.75 -1.73 -20.22
CA ARG A 152 -25.43 -2.04 -21.62
C ARG A 152 -26.61 -1.81 -22.57
N ALA A 153 -27.80 -2.29 -22.20
CA ALA A 153 -28.96 -2.30 -23.08
C ALA A 153 -29.64 -0.92 -23.20
N GLY A 154 -29.76 -0.19 -22.09
CA GLY A 154 -30.55 1.04 -22.05
C GLY A 154 -29.73 2.32 -21.91
N MET A 155 -28.74 2.32 -21.01
CA MET A 155 -28.09 3.56 -20.61
C MET A 155 -27.10 4.10 -21.64
N LEU A 156 -26.21 3.25 -22.16
CA LEU A 156 -25.16 3.68 -23.10
C LEU A 156 -25.72 4.29 -24.39
N ALA A 157 -26.90 3.85 -24.83
CA ALA A 157 -27.52 4.35 -26.06
C ALA A 157 -28.35 5.63 -25.86
N GLY A 158 -28.95 5.82 -24.67
CA GLY A 158 -29.96 6.86 -24.45
C GLY A 158 -29.52 8.07 -23.63
N ILE A 159 -28.53 7.95 -22.76
CA ILE A 159 -28.19 9.00 -21.77
C ILE A 159 -26.78 9.55 -21.96
N TYR A 160 -25.83 8.67 -22.28
CA TYR A 160 -24.42 9.03 -22.32
C TYR A 160 -24.07 9.53 -23.73
N THR A 161 -23.91 10.84 -23.87
CA THR A 161 -23.44 11.47 -25.10
C THR A 161 -21.91 11.51 -25.11
N GLY A 162 -21.31 11.21 -26.26
CA GLY A 162 -19.87 11.27 -26.46
C GLY A 162 -19.34 10.16 -27.35
N GLU A 163 -18.45 10.51 -28.27
CA GLU A 163 -17.69 9.53 -29.03
C GLU A 163 -16.45 9.13 -28.26
N GLU A 164 -16.26 7.82 -28.09
CA GLU A 164 -15.06 7.31 -27.44
C GLU A 164 -14.03 6.95 -28.50
N HIS A 165 -12.90 7.65 -28.49
CA HIS A 165 -11.79 7.40 -29.39
C HIS A 165 -11.34 5.93 -29.33
N ARG A 166 -11.04 5.34 -30.49
CA ARG A 166 -10.67 3.92 -30.62
C ARG A 166 -9.51 3.50 -29.70
N HIS A 167 -8.53 4.37 -29.50
CA HIS A 167 -7.39 4.10 -28.62
C HIS A 167 -7.83 3.84 -27.18
N TRP A 168 -8.76 4.63 -26.64
CA TRP A 168 -9.23 4.49 -25.25
C TRP A 168 -10.01 3.18 -25.03
N GLN A 169 -10.77 2.76 -26.04
CA GLN A 169 -11.49 1.47 -25.99
C GLN A 169 -10.53 0.28 -25.92
N ALA A 170 -9.47 0.31 -26.72
CA ALA A 170 -8.42 -0.70 -26.73
C ALA A 170 -7.69 -0.73 -25.38
N SER A 171 -7.28 0.44 -24.86
CA SER A 171 -6.61 0.55 -23.56
C SER A 171 -7.47 0.00 -22.43
N ARG A 172 -8.78 0.29 -22.36
CA ARG A 172 -9.64 -0.26 -21.31
C ARG A 172 -9.77 -1.77 -21.39
N ARG A 173 -9.87 -2.35 -22.59
CA ARG A 173 -9.92 -3.82 -22.74
C ARG A 173 -8.62 -4.46 -22.29
N ALA A 174 -7.48 -3.87 -22.64
CA ALA A 174 -6.17 -4.31 -22.17
C ALA A 174 -6.09 -4.25 -20.64
N TRP A 175 -6.46 -3.12 -20.03
CA TRP A 175 -6.53 -2.99 -18.58
C TRP A 175 -7.47 -3.99 -17.93
N ASN A 176 -8.61 -4.29 -18.54
CA ASN A 176 -9.56 -5.26 -17.98
C ASN A 176 -9.03 -6.69 -18.02
N LEU A 177 -8.14 -7.04 -18.95
CA LEU A 177 -7.49 -8.36 -19.00
C LEU A 177 -6.28 -8.45 -18.07
N LEU A 178 -5.62 -7.31 -17.83
CA LEU A 178 -4.35 -7.21 -17.11
C LEU A 178 -4.53 -6.86 -15.62
N ALA A 179 -5.62 -6.20 -15.24
CA ALA A 179 -5.95 -5.91 -13.84
C ALA A 179 -5.87 -7.13 -12.89
N PRO A 180 -6.40 -8.33 -13.21
CA PRO A 180 -6.33 -9.47 -12.29
C PRO A 180 -4.90 -9.97 -12.08
N THR A 181 -4.10 -10.02 -13.14
CA THR A 181 -2.72 -10.50 -13.07
C THR A 181 -1.85 -9.52 -12.29
N ILE A 182 -2.02 -8.22 -12.52
CA ILE A 182 -1.38 -7.19 -11.69
C ILE A 182 -1.84 -7.30 -10.24
N GLY A 183 -3.14 -7.46 -9.98
CA GLY A 183 -3.67 -7.56 -8.63
C GLY A 183 -3.04 -8.71 -7.84
N ILE A 184 -2.96 -9.90 -8.45
CA ILE A 184 -2.31 -11.07 -7.84
C ILE A 184 -0.82 -10.82 -7.65
N PHE A 185 -0.13 -10.28 -8.66
CA PHE A 185 1.30 -10.00 -8.57
C PHE A 185 1.62 -9.02 -7.44
N VAL A 186 0.85 -7.93 -7.34
CA VAL A 186 0.98 -6.92 -6.28
C VAL A 186 0.72 -7.54 -4.91
N LEU A 187 -0.32 -8.36 -4.76
CA LEU A 187 -0.61 -9.03 -3.48
C LEU A 187 0.51 -9.99 -3.05
N VAL A 188 0.99 -10.83 -3.97
CA VAL A 188 2.05 -11.81 -3.68
C VAL A 188 3.39 -11.11 -3.45
N ALA A 189 3.70 -10.03 -4.17
CA ALA A 189 4.97 -9.33 -4.06
C ALA A 189 5.04 -8.40 -2.85
N ILE A 190 3.93 -7.75 -2.46
CA ILE A 190 3.97 -6.80 -1.34
C ILE A 190 3.96 -7.52 0.01
N THR A 191 3.32 -8.68 0.14
CA THR A 191 3.22 -9.38 1.45
C THR A 191 4.60 -9.66 2.07
N PRO A 192 5.60 -10.23 1.37
CA PRO A 192 6.93 -10.43 1.95
C PRO A 192 7.67 -9.12 2.26
N LEU A 193 7.44 -8.08 1.44
CA LEU A 193 8.05 -6.77 1.67
C LEU A 193 7.50 -6.12 2.95
N GLU A 194 6.21 -6.29 3.20
CA GLU A 194 5.54 -5.87 4.41
C GLU A 194 6.12 -6.57 5.63
N ASP A 195 6.30 -7.89 5.60
CA ASP A 195 6.90 -8.63 6.73
C ASP A 195 8.32 -8.13 7.07
N VAL A 196 9.15 -7.89 6.05
CA VAL A 196 10.49 -7.31 6.24
C VAL A 196 10.42 -5.90 6.82
N PHE A 197 9.49 -5.08 6.32
CA PHE A 197 9.29 -3.73 6.83
C PHE A 197 8.82 -3.75 8.29
N LEU A 198 7.89 -4.64 8.67
CA LEU A 198 7.42 -4.76 10.04
C LEU A 198 8.52 -5.27 10.98
N SER A 199 9.28 -6.28 10.56
CA SER A 199 10.45 -6.79 11.31
C SER A 199 11.51 -5.70 11.49
N SER A 200 11.67 -4.78 10.52
CA SER A 200 12.61 -3.66 10.67
C SER A 200 12.22 -2.65 11.75
N LEU A 201 10.95 -2.63 12.19
CA LEU A 201 10.45 -1.77 13.26
C LEU A 201 10.47 -2.44 14.64
N THR A 202 10.84 -3.72 14.71
CA THR A 202 10.95 -4.49 15.94
C THR A 202 12.42 -4.77 16.27
N ASN A 203 12.67 -5.23 17.49
CA ASN A 203 13.98 -5.70 17.95
C ASN A 203 14.21 -7.20 17.66
N GLU A 204 13.58 -7.73 16.61
CA GLU A 204 13.65 -9.16 16.28
C GLU A 204 15.08 -9.58 15.93
N LEU A 205 15.59 -10.59 16.63
CA LEU A 205 16.91 -11.18 16.38
C LEU A 205 16.74 -12.41 15.48
N TYR A 206 17.43 -12.42 14.34
CA TYR A 206 17.44 -13.58 13.43
C TYR A 206 17.81 -14.86 14.19
N ALA A 207 16.95 -15.87 14.08
CA ALA A 207 17.07 -17.19 14.71
C ALA A 207 16.84 -17.26 16.24
N LYS A 208 16.33 -16.21 16.88
CA LYS A 208 15.90 -16.27 18.29
C LYS A 208 14.38 -16.19 18.39
N SER A 209 13.77 -17.10 19.14
CA SER A 209 12.32 -17.17 19.34
C SER A 209 11.82 -16.30 20.50
N ASP A 210 12.57 -15.26 20.86
CA ASP A 210 12.21 -14.39 21.98
C ASP A 210 11.02 -13.50 21.61
N PRO A 211 10.20 -13.08 22.58
CA PRO A 211 9.19 -12.07 22.33
C PRO A 211 9.89 -10.79 21.86
N TYR A 212 9.48 -10.29 20.69
CA TYR A 212 9.98 -9.03 20.16
C TYR A 212 9.12 -7.86 20.65
N GLU A 213 9.75 -6.71 20.80
CA GLU A 213 9.15 -5.44 21.18
C GLU A 213 9.25 -4.47 20.00
N PHE A 214 8.26 -3.60 19.90
CA PHE A 214 8.27 -2.53 18.91
C PHE A 214 9.22 -1.41 19.35
N ILE A 215 10.27 -1.18 18.56
CA ILE A 215 11.26 -0.12 18.81
C ILE A 215 11.15 1.03 17.78
N GLY A 216 10.17 0.96 16.89
CA GLY A 216 9.88 1.99 15.90
C GLY A 216 11.04 2.20 14.93
N LEU A 217 11.47 3.45 14.77
CA LEU A 217 12.53 3.82 13.82
C LEU A 217 13.94 3.75 14.42
N GLU A 218 14.11 3.19 15.61
CA GLU A 218 15.41 3.16 16.28
C GLU A 218 16.48 2.41 15.47
N ASN A 219 16.10 1.32 14.79
CA ASN A 219 16.99 0.60 13.88
C ASN A 219 17.50 1.50 12.74
N TYR A 220 16.61 2.29 12.14
CA TYR A 220 16.97 3.23 11.08
C TYR A 220 17.81 4.39 11.61
N ALA A 221 17.50 4.91 12.80
CA ALA A 221 18.29 5.93 13.46
C ALA A 221 19.72 5.44 13.74
N LYS A 222 19.88 4.18 14.19
CA LYS A 222 21.20 3.54 14.37
C LYS A 222 21.94 3.38 13.04
N LEU A 223 21.27 2.91 11.99
CA LEU A 223 21.89 2.72 10.67
C LEU A 223 22.32 4.02 9.99
N LEU A 224 21.49 5.07 10.12
CA LEU A 224 21.75 6.39 9.55
C LEU A 224 22.59 7.27 10.48
N SER A 225 22.95 6.79 11.66
CA SER A 225 23.84 7.53 12.56
C SER A 225 25.23 7.66 11.92
N LEU A 226 25.67 8.91 11.78
CA LEU A 226 27.03 9.24 11.38
C LEU A 226 27.86 9.42 12.64
N ARG A 227 28.85 8.55 12.83
CA ARG A 227 29.84 8.67 13.90
C ARG A 227 31.13 9.25 13.31
N ILE A 228 31.57 10.38 13.83
CA ILE A 228 32.86 11.00 13.49
C ILE A 228 33.75 10.81 14.71
N ASP A 229 34.72 9.90 14.61
CA ASP A 229 35.74 9.71 15.64
C ASP A 229 37.04 10.38 15.20
N ALA A 230 37.65 11.16 16.10
CA ALA A 230 39.00 11.67 15.89
C ALA A 230 40.00 10.56 16.24
N VAL A 231 40.79 10.13 15.25
CA VAL A 231 41.87 9.16 15.45
C VAL A 231 43.16 9.94 15.76
N PRO A 232 43.82 9.70 16.91
CA PRO A 232 45.09 10.36 17.20
C PRO A 232 46.18 9.93 16.22
N CYS A 233 47.14 10.83 15.94
CA CYS A 233 48.32 10.50 15.15
C CYS A 233 49.13 9.38 15.83
N MET A 234 49.92 8.63 15.06
CA MET A 234 50.86 7.67 15.66
C MET A 234 51.95 8.49 16.40
N GLN A 235 52.10 8.26 17.71
CA GLN A 235 53.09 8.97 18.53
C GLN A 235 54.36 8.13 18.69
N ASN A 236 55.52 8.81 18.63
CA ASN A 236 56.80 8.23 19.04
C ASN A 236 56.92 8.19 20.57
N ALA A 237 57.96 7.53 21.09
CA ALA A 237 58.25 7.44 22.53
C ALA A 237 58.31 8.82 23.22
N ASP A 238 58.65 9.87 22.47
CA ASP A 238 58.76 11.25 22.95
C ASP A 238 57.43 12.04 22.89
N GLY A 239 56.32 11.40 22.47
CA GLY A 239 54.99 12.01 22.39
C GLY A 239 54.73 12.85 21.14
N THR A 240 55.69 12.99 20.23
CA THR A 240 55.54 13.69 18.95
C THR A 240 54.90 12.78 17.89
N CYS A 241 54.06 13.34 17.00
CA CYS A 241 53.51 12.58 15.88
C CYS A 241 54.61 12.12 14.92
N VAL A 242 54.54 10.87 14.46
CA VAL A 242 55.44 10.32 13.45
C VAL A 242 55.14 10.97 12.09
N THR A 243 56.17 11.52 11.45
CA THR A 243 56.12 12.03 10.08
C THR A 243 56.92 11.13 9.14
N GLU A 244 56.42 10.90 7.94
CA GLU A 244 57.12 10.15 6.88
C GLU A 244 57.26 11.05 5.65
N LEU A 245 58.44 11.04 5.02
CA LEU A 245 58.69 11.81 3.80
C LEU A 245 58.05 11.09 2.61
N ARG A 246 56.97 11.68 2.07
CA ARG A 246 56.32 11.21 0.85
C ARG A 246 56.40 12.30 -0.21
N ASN A 247 57.06 11.98 -1.33
CA ASN A 247 57.29 12.92 -2.45
C ASN A 247 57.98 14.25 -2.06
N GLY A 248 58.88 14.23 -1.06
CA GLY A 248 59.61 15.43 -0.63
C GLY A 248 58.84 16.34 0.33
N THR A 249 57.64 15.94 0.76
CA THR A 249 56.85 16.60 1.80
C THR A 249 56.75 15.70 3.02
N GLU A 250 56.95 16.24 4.21
CA GLU A 250 56.69 15.53 5.46
C GLU A 250 55.17 15.43 5.67
N GLU A 251 54.63 14.21 5.66
CA GLU A 251 53.22 13.93 5.90
C GLU A 251 53.07 13.22 7.25
N ILE A 252 52.05 13.60 8.05
CA ILE A 252 51.78 12.95 9.34
C ILE A 252 51.22 11.55 9.08
N VAL A 253 51.85 10.54 9.67
CA VAL A 253 51.40 9.15 9.52
C VAL A 253 50.27 8.87 10.49
N TYR A 254 49.08 8.64 9.94
CA TYR A 254 47.94 8.16 10.71
C TYR A 254 47.98 6.63 10.81
N PRO A 255 47.72 6.07 12.00
CA PRO A 255 47.63 4.63 12.16
C PRO A 255 46.46 4.07 11.35
N ASN A 256 46.60 2.83 10.87
CA ASN A 256 45.50 2.15 10.19
C ASN A 256 44.27 2.12 11.12
N PRO A 257 43.08 2.58 10.67
CA PRO A 257 41.89 2.64 11.50
C PRO A 257 41.57 1.30 12.19
N ARG A 258 41.85 0.17 11.52
CA ARG A 258 41.67 -1.16 12.11
C ARG A 258 42.62 -1.46 13.26
N GLY A 259 43.84 -0.91 13.22
CA GLY A 259 44.83 -1.07 14.28
C GLY A 259 44.50 -0.27 15.55
N VAL A 260 43.82 0.87 15.42
CA VAL A 260 43.42 1.71 16.57
C VAL A 260 42.07 1.28 17.14
N LEU A 261 41.12 0.96 16.28
CA LEU A 261 39.74 0.65 16.68
C LEU A 261 39.54 -0.84 17.04
N GLY A 262 40.58 -1.67 16.88
CA GLY A 262 40.53 -3.11 17.12
C GLY A 262 39.72 -3.89 16.08
N ASP A 263 39.71 -5.21 16.19
CA ASP A 263 38.95 -6.07 15.26
C ASP A 263 37.42 -5.89 15.36
N GLU A 264 36.94 -5.36 16.48
CA GLU A 264 35.53 -5.05 16.72
C GLU A 264 35.10 -3.68 16.18
N TYR A 265 35.93 -2.97 15.40
CA TYR A 265 35.61 -1.63 14.91
C TYR A 265 34.27 -1.51 14.18
N ARG A 266 33.80 -2.60 13.53
CA ARG A 266 32.48 -2.64 12.87
C ARG A 266 31.33 -2.65 13.87
N ALA A 267 31.51 -3.27 15.04
CA ALA A 267 30.54 -3.28 16.12
C ALA A 267 30.53 -1.94 16.90
N LEU A 268 31.64 -1.20 16.90
CA LEU A 268 31.72 0.13 17.52
C LEU A 268 30.73 1.14 16.92
N ARG A 269 30.30 0.95 15.66
CA ARG A 269 29.25 1.80 15.03
C ARG A 269 27.93 1.76 15.78
N PHE A 270 27.64 0.64 16.46
CA PHE A 270 26.36 0.40 17.14
C PHE A 270 26.45 0.54 18.66
N ARG A 271 27.64 0.79 19.23
CA ARG A 271 27.78 1.06 20.66
C ARG A 271 27.38 2.51 20.95
N PRO A 272 26.49 2.76 21.93
CA PRO A 272 26.27 4.10 22.43
C PRO A 272 27.61 4.63 22.98
N LEU A 273 28.01 5.81 22.54
CA LEU A 273 29.11 6.51 23.17
C LEU A 273 28.67 6.82 24.60
N GLU A 274 29.35 6.24 25.59
CA GLU A 274 29.41 6.89 26.90
C GLU A 274 30.09 8.23 26.67
N ILE A 275 29.29 9.27 26.46
CA ILE A 275 29.78 10.64 26.41
C ILE A 275 30.27 10.95 27.82
N THR A 276 31.48 10.50 28.12
CA THR A 276 32.31 11.18 29.10
C THR A 276 32.37 12.60 28.56
N LYS A 277 31.76 13.55 29.26
CA LYS A 277 31.70 14.98 28.89
C LYS A 277 33.13 15.53 28.75
N GLN A 278 33.81 15.23 27.65
CA GLN A 278 34.93 16.01 27.18
C GLN A 278 34.32 16.99 26.19
N THR A 279 34.03 18.18 26.74
CA THR A 279 33.70 19.38 25.98
C THR A 279 34.86 19.67 25.03
N VAL A 280 34.80 19.13 23.81
CA VAL A 280 35.74 19.50 22.75
C VAL A 280 35.27 20.86 22.23
N ALA A 281 35.88 21.92 22.77
CA ALA A 281 35.69 23.28 22.27
C ALA A 281 36.34 23.37 20.87
N PHE A 282 35.53 23.33 19.82
CA PHE A 282 35.97 23.70 18.48
C PHE A 282 36.22 25.21 18.45
N THR A 283 37.48 25.62 18.60
CA THR A 283 37.93 26.97 18.27
C THR A 283 38.30 26.98 16.79
N LEU A 284 37.39 27.51 15.97
CA LEU A 284 37.69 27.81 14.57
C LEU A 284 38.60 29.05 14.53
N ASN A 285 39.91 28.85 14.61
CA ASN A 285 40.88 29.90 14.26
C ASN A 285 40.95 30.03 12.74
N GLY A 286 40.02 30.80 12.18
CA GLY A 286 40.12 31.31 10.82
C GLY A 286 41.09 32.48 10.77
N ALA A 287 42.39 32.19 10.64
CA ALA A 287 43.37 33.17 10.19
C ALA A 287 43.50 33.05 8.66
N TYR A 288 42.72 33.85 7.94
CA TYR A 288 42.98 34.16 6.55
C TYR A 288 43.97 35.33 6.49
N TYR A 289 45.15 35.08 5.94
CA TYR A 289 45.98 36.09 5.28
C TYR A 289 46.02 35.73 3.79
#